data_AF-A0A2Z7CFE2-F1
#
_entry.id   AF-A0A2Z7CFE2-F1
#
_cell.length_a   1.000
_cell.length_b   1.000
_cell.length_c   1.000
_cell.angle_alpha   90.00
_cell.angle_beta   90.00
_cell.angle_gamma   90.00
#
_symmetry.space_group_name_H-M   'P 1'
#
loop_
_entity.id
_entity.type
_entity.pdbx_description
1 polymer ?
#
loop_
_entity_poly.entity_id
_entity_poly.type
_entity_poly.pdbx_seq_one_letter_code
_entity_poly.pdbx_strand_id
1 'polypeptide(L)'
;MSSMICAGWSTSLSAGESDWTYDFSFFKIVIDLTDAGHEHFEDIVALLFKYINLLQQSGPCKWILDELAAICETAFHYQDKIRPIEYVVNVAFNMQFYPPKDWLVGSSLPSKFNPGIIQSALKELSPYTVRIFWESTKFEGFTDSVEPWYGTAYTVARLSGSTVEWVNAAPQEDLHLPSPNVFIPTDLSLKTVPDQVTVVGYNHKLKILPDTVIQRIAYFEVKPERFTVIKVCESYCQIFLKTISRSNSFICSI
;
A
#
# COMPACT_ATOMS: atom_id res chain seq x y z
N MET A 1 12.79 6.98 0.74
CA MET A 1 11.32 7.08 0.97
C MET A 1 11.01 7.98 2.16
N SER A 2 11.57 7.71 3.36
CA SER A 2 11.39 8.59 4.53
C SER A 2 11.94 10.00 4.32
N SER A 3 13.00 10.16 3.53
CA SER A 3 13.69 11.44 3.32
C SER A 3 12.78 12.59 2.87
N MET A 4 12.02 12.38 1.77
CA MET A 4 11.13 13.41 1.21
C MET A 4 9.98 13.79 2.17
N ILE A 5 9.46 12.80 2.91
CA ILE A 5 8.38 13.02 3.88
C ILE A 5 8.93 13.75 5.12
N CYS A 6 10.10 13.35 5.63
CA CYS A 6 10.77 13.99 6.76
C CYS A 6 11.20 15.43 6.44
N ALA A 7 11.61 15.71 5.20
CA ALA A 7 11.91 17.06 4.72
C ALA A 7 10.64 17.91 4.53
N GLY A 8 9.44 17.32 4.61
CA GLY A 8 8.17 18.01 4.42
C GLY A 8 7.87 18.35 2.96
N TRP A 9 8.54 17.70 1.99
CA TRP A 9 8.36 17.95 0.56
C TRP A 9 7.22 17.12 -0.05
N SER A 10 6.88 15.97 0.53
CA SER A 10 5.84 15.08 0.01
C SER A 10 4.97 14.51 1.12
N THR A 11 3.71 14.23 0.79
CA THR A 11 2.74 13.56 1.68
C THR A 11 2.54 12.08 1.35
N SER A 12 2.73 11.70 0.08
CA SER A 12 2.49 10.34 -0.39
C SER A 12 3.39 10.01 -1.59
N LEU A 13 3.79 8.75 -1.69
CA LEU A 13 4.50 8.21 -2.84
C LEU A 13 3.97 6.81 -3.16
N SER A 14 3.66 6.57 -4.42
CA SER A 14 3.32 5.25 -4.94
C SER A 14 4.06 4.97 -6.24
N ALA A 15 4.38 3.70 -6.48
CA ALA A 15 5.06 3.27 -7.69
C ALA A 15 4.56 1.89 -8.12
N GLY A 16 4.36 1.71 -9.42
CA GLY A 16 3.93 0.43 -9.97
C GLY A 16 3.65 0.49 -11.46
N GLU A 17 3.20 -0.64 -11.99
CA GLU A 17 2.67 -0.70 -13.36
C GLU A 17 1.34 0.07 -13.45
N SER A 18 1.17 0.85 -14.51
CA SER A 18 -0.06 1.55 -14.85
C SER A 18 -0.32 1.52 -16.36
N ASP A 19 -1.57 1.85 -16.74
CA ASP A 19 -1.98 2.15 -18.12
C ASP A 19 -1.46 1.12 -19.13
N TRP A 20 -1.82 -0.15 -18.90
CA TRP A 20 -1.35 -1.27 -19.71
C TRP A 20 -2.34 -1.62 -20.83
N THR A 21 -1.77 -2.17 -21.89
CA THR A 21 -2.44 -2.78 -23.03
C THR A 21 -1.75 -4.12 -23.33
N TYR A 22 -2.21 -4.83 -24.38
CA TYR A 22 -1.50 -6.03 -24.82
C TYR A 22 -0.09 -5.75 -25.39
N ASP A 23 0.18 -4.51 -25.80
CA ASP A 23 1.42 -4.15 -26.51
C ASP A 23 2.41 -3.36 -25.65
N PHE A 24 1.91 -2.59 -24.67
CA PHE A 24 2.75 -1.77 -23.80
C PHE A 24 2.14 -1.61 -22.41
N SER A 25 2.99 -1.32 -21.43
CA SER A 25 2.59 -0.79 -20.13
C SER A 25 3.54 0.32 -19.70
N PHE A 26 3.09 1.13 -18.74
CA PHE A 26 3.91 2.18 -18.16
C PHE A 26 4.29 1.81 -16.73
N PHE A 27 5.49 2.21 -16.33
CA PHE A 27 5.86 2.24 -14.91
C PHE A 27 5.66 3.66 -14.41
N LYS A 28 4.68 3.86 -13.53
CA LYS A 28 4.30 5.18 -13.03
C LYS A 28 4.72 5.31 -11.58
N ILE A 29 5.33 6.46 -11.28
CA ILE A 29 5.66 6.90 -9.92
C ILE A 29 4.86 8.18 -9.67
N VAL A 30 4.00 8.16 -8.67
CA VAL A 30 3.17 9.29 -8.26
C VAL A 30 3.67 9.79 -6.92
N ILE A 31 3.96 11.09 -6.86
CA ILE A 31 4.44 11.76 -5.65
C ILE A 31 3.52 12.94 -5.40
N ASP A 32 2.78 12.91 -4.30
CA ASP A 32 1.97 14.04 -3.87
C ASP A 32 2.86 15.06 -3.17
N LEU A 33 2.88 16.29 -3.69
CA LEU A 33 3.76 17.36 -3.24
C LEU A 33 3.07 18.29 -2.25
N THR A 34 3.83 18.79 -1.28
CA THR A 34 3.45 19.95 -0.48
C THR A 34 3.79 21.25 -1.21
N ASP A 35 3.35 22.39 -0.68
CA ASP A 35 3.78 23.70 -1.20
C ASP A 35 5.30 23.87 -1.18
N ALA A 36 5.98 23.33 -0.16
CA ALA A 36 7.44 23.31 -0.09
C ALA A 36 8.04 22.37 -1.13
N GLY A 37 7.46 21.18 -1.32
CA GLY A 37 7.91 20.24 -2.34
C GLY A 37 7.79 20.78 -3.76
N HIS A 38 6.80 21.63 -4.03
CA HIS A 38 6.68 22.33 -5.30
C HIS A 38 7.91 23.19 -5.61
N GLU A 39 8.45 23.90 -4.61
CA GLU A 39 9.66 24.73 -4.78
C GLU A 39 10.96 23.89 -4.87
N HIS A 40 10.91 22.64 -4.41
CA HIS A 40 12.03 21.68 -4.40
C HIS A 40 11.90 20.57 -5.44
N PHE A 41 11.17 20.82 -6.53
CA PHE A 41 10.87 19.80 -7.55
C PHE A 41 12.13 19.13 -8.12
N GLU A 42 13.18 19.90 -8.44
CA GLU A 42 14.43 19.38 -8.99
C GLU A 42 15.13 18.42 -8.01
N ASP A 43 15.15 18.77 -6.71
CA ASP A 43 15.71 17.95 -5.64
C ASP A 43 14.94 16.62 -5.49
N ILE A 44 13.61 16.66 -5.63
CA ILE A 44 12.76 15.46 -5.54
C ILE A 44 13.05 14.51 -6.69
N VAL A 45 13.15 15.02 -7.92
CA VAL A 45 13.49 14.23 -9.10
C VAL A 45 14.91 13.64 -8.96
N ALA A 46 15.85 14.42 -8.44
CA ALA A 46 17.22 13.97 -8.17
C ALA A 46 17.25 12.80 -7.17
N LEU A 47 16.54 12.93 -6.05
CA LEU A 47 16.44 11.89 -5.02
C LEU A 47 15.75 10.62 -5.54
N LEU A 48 14.73 10.78 -6.39
CA LEU A 48 14.04 9.65 -7.02
C LEU A 48 15.02 8.80 -7.85
N PHE A 49 15.77 9.44 -8.75
CA PHE A 49 16.74 8.73 -9.58
C PHE A 49 17.94 8.20 -8.79
N LYS A 50 18.34 8.87 -7.70
CA LYS A 50 19.33 8.33 -6.77
C LYS A 50 18.86 7.02 -6.12
N TYR A 51 17.58 6.94 -5.75
CA TYR A 51 16.99 5.71 -5.23
C TYR A 51 16.88 4.63 -6.32
N ILE A 52 16.51 4.98 -7.55
CA ILE A 52 16.50 4.03 -8.68
C ILE A 52 17.92 3.49 -8.93
N ASN A 53 18.95 4.34 -8.88
CA ASN A 53 20.35 3.91 -9.01
C ASN A 53 20.75 2.95 -7.89
N LEU A 54 20.34 3.19 -6.65
CA LEU A 54 20.54 2.26 -5.53
C LEU A 54 19.91 0.89 -5.81
N LEU A 55 18.69 0.85 -6.35
CA LEU A 55 18.00 -0.39 -6.74
C LEU A 55 18.74 -1.12 -7.86
N GLN A 56 19.22 -0.39 -8.87
CA GLN A 56 19.99 -0.94 -9.98
C GLN A 56 21.34 -1.54 -9.52
N GLN A 57 22.02 -0.89 -8.56
CA GLN A 57 23.29 -1.36 -8.00
C GLN A 57 23.12 -2.55 -7.06
N SER A 58 22.08 -2.54 -6.23
CA SER A 58 21.79 -3.62 -5.28
C SER A 58 21.31 -4.89 -6.00
N GLY A 59 20.66 -4.73 -7.14
CA GLY A 59 20.13 -5.82 -7.95
C GLY A 59 18.91 -6.54 -7.33
N PRO A 60 18.34 -7.52 -8.04
CA PRO A 60 17.14 -8.23 -7.61
C PRO A 60 17.40 -9.06 -6.35
N CYS A 61 16.69 -8.76 -5.27
CA CYS A 61 16.80 -9.46 -4.00
C CYS A 61 15.71 -10.55 -3.88
N LYS A 62 16.11 -11.83 -3.85
CA LYS A 62 15.16 -12.95 -3.72
C LYS A 62 14.28 -12.85 -2.46
N TRP A 63 14.87 -12.44 -1.34
CA TRP A 63 14.15 -12.35 -0.07
C TRP A 63 12.96 -11.37 -0.12
N ILE A 64 13.06 -10.28 -0.90
CA ILE A 64 11.94 -9.34 -1.10
C ILE A 64 10.79 -10.02 -1.85
N LEU A 65 11.10 -10.84 -2.87
CA LEU A 65 10.08 -11.61 -3.57
C LEU A 65 9.45 -12.65 -2.63
N ASP A 66 10.24 -13.32 -1.80
CA ASP A 66 9.75 -14.30 -0.85
C ASP A 66 8.80 -13.66 0.18
N GLU A 67 9.10 -12.44 0.64
CA GLU A 67 8.19 -11.66 1.50
C GLU A 67 6.89 -11.28 0.79
N LEU A 68 6.98 -10.76 -0.45
CA LEU A 68 5.79 -10.45 -1.26
C LEU A 68 4.94 -11.69 -1.51
N ALA A 69 5.58 -12.83 -1.79
CA ALA A 69 4.89 -14.11 -1.96
C ALA A 69 4.16 -14.52 -0.68
N ALA A 70 4.80 -14.42 0.49
CA ALA A 70 4.15 -14.75 1.77
C ALA A 70 2.93 -13.84 2.07
N ILE A 71 3.03 -12.54 1.76
CA ILE A 71 1.92 -11.59 1.90
C ILE A 71 0.78 -11.96 0.95
N CYS A 72 1.09 -12.22 -0.32
CA CYS A 72 0.14 -12.63 -1.35
C CYS A 72 -0.57 -13.95 -1.03
N GLU A 73 0.17 -14.96 -0.59
CA GLU A 73 -0.35 -16.27 -0.15
C GLU A 73 -1.33 -16.09 1.00
N THR A 74 -0.96 -15.28 2.00
CA THR A 74 -1.84 -14.96 3.13
C THR A 74 -3.09 -14.21 2.67
N ALA A 75 -2.95 -13.21 1.80
CA ALA A 75 -4.09 -12.44 1.29
C ALA A 75 -5.06 -13.33 0.50
N PHE A 76 -4.55 -14.25 -0.32
CA PHE A 76 -5.35 -15.16 -1.12
C PHE A 76 -6.07 -16.21 -0.27
N HIS A 77 -5.35 -16.92 0.60
CA HIS A 77 -5.92 -17.99 1.42
C HIS A 77 -6.96 -17.49 2.43
N TYR A 78 -6.77 -16.28 2.95
CA TYR A 78 -7.65 -15.69 3.95
C TYR A 78 -8.51 -14.57 3.36
N GLN A 79 -8.71 -14.53 2.04
CA GLN A 79 -9.56 -13.55 1.37
C GLN A 79 -10.99 -13.58 1.93
N ASP A 80 -11.54 -12.41 2.23
CA ASP A 80 -12.94 -12.28 2.63
C ASP A 80 -13.87 -12.49 1.44
N LYS A 81 -15.07 -13.04 1.69
CA LYS A 81 -16.06 -13.24 0.64
C LYS A 81 -16.48 -11.89 0.03
N ILE A 82 -16.16 -11.69 -1.24
CA ILE A 82 -16.55 -10.50 -2.01
C ILE A 82 -17.97 -10.62 -2.60
N ARG A 83 -18.49 -9.53 -3.18
CA ARG A 83 -19.83 -9.52 -3.76
C ARG A 83 -19.88 -10.45 -4.98
N PRO A 84 -20.96 -11.22 -5.20
CA PRO A 84 -21.04 -12.16 -6.31
C PRO A 84 -20.78 -11.53 -7.68
N ILE A 85 -21.24 -10.29 -7.90
CA ILE A 85 -21.03 -9.56 -9.15
C ILE A 85 -19.55 -9.25 -9.41
N GLU A 86 -18.80 -8.84 -8.38
CA GLU A 86 -17.36 -8.59 -8.50
C GLU A 86 -16.61 -9.89 -8.75
N TYR A 87 -17.02 -10.97 -8.08
CA TYR A 87 -16.41 -12.29 -8.23
C TYR A 87 -16.53 -12.80 -9.66
N VAL A 88 -17.74 -12.78 -10.25
CA VAL A 88 -17.93 -13.28 -11.62
C VAL A 88 -17.22 -12.42 -12.66
N VAL A 89 -17.17 -11.09 -12.46
CA VAL A 89 -16.43 -10.17 -13.34
C VAL A 89 -14.93 -10.47 -13.29
N ASN A 90 -14.35 -10.60 -12.09
CA ASN A 90 -12.92 -10.88 -11.92
C ASN A 90 -12.53 -12.25 -12.52
N VAL A 91 -13.35 -13.29 -12.28
CA VAL A 91 -13.09 -14.62 -12.84
C VAL A 91 -13.21 -14.60 -14.37
N ALA A 92 -14.26 -13.98 -14.93
CA ALA A 92 -14.44 -13.87 -16.38
C ALA A 92 -13.31 -13.06 -17.05
N PHE A 93 -12.76 -12.06 -16.36
CA PHE A 93 -11.58 -11.34 -16.80
C PHE A 93 -10.35 -12.26 -16.85
N ASN A 94 -10.08 -12.99 -15.76
CA ASN A 94 -8.95 -13.92 -15.68
C ASN A 94 -9.02 -15.04 -16.75
N MET A 95 -10.22 -15.46 -17.14
CA MET A 95 -10.43 -16.48 -18.20
C MET A 95 -9.82 -16.09 -19.55
N GLN A 96 -9.59 -14.80 -19.81
CA GLN A 96 -9.01 -14.30 -21.06
C GLN A 96 -7.48 -14.45 -21.10
N PHE A 97 -6.82 -14.56 -19.94
CA PHE A 97 -5.36 -14.52 -19.81
C PHE A 97 -4.75 -15.80 -19.24
N TYR A 98 -5.53 -16.54 -18.42
CA TYR A 98 -5.03 -17.67 -17.64
C TYR A 98 -5.73 -18.99 -18.00
N PRO A 99 -5.04 -20.13 -17.91
CA PRO A 99 -5.66 -21.44 -18.11
C PRO A 99 -6.67 -21.75 -16.98
N PRO A 100 -7.60 -22.70 -17.18
CA PRO A 100 -8.68 -22.99 -16.24
C PRO A 100 -8.29 -23.23 -14.78
N LYS A 101 -7.13 -23.86 -14.55
CA LYS A 101 -6.60 -24.12 -13.21
C LYS A 101 -6.21 -22.84 -12.44
N ASP A 102 -5.98 -21.74 -13.15
CA ASP A 102 -5.43 -20.50 -12.61
C ASP A 102 -6.47 -19.35 -12.64
N TRP A 103 -7.74 -19.60 -13.01
CA TRP A 103 -8.76 -18.54 -13.10
C TRP A 103 -9.04 -17.85 -11.75
N LEU A 104 -8.90 -18.57 -10.64
CA LEU A 104 -9.12 -18.00 -9.30
C LEU A 104 -7.87 -17.31 -8.77
N VAL A 105 -6.70 -17.88 -9.00
CA VAL A 105 -5.42 -17.36 -8.51
C VAL A 105 -4.98 -16.16 -9.35
N GLY A 106 -5.07 -16.24 -10.68
CA GLY A 106 -4.62 -15.22 -11.61
C GLY A 106 -3.18 -14.79 -11.35
N SER A 107 -2.96 -13.48 -11.24
CA SER A 107 -1.68 -12.87 -10.86
C SER A 107 -1.46 -12.75 -9.35
N SER A 108 -2.38 -13.24 -8.51
CA SER A 108 -2.35 -12.99 -7.06
C SER A 108 -1.14 -13.59 -6.35
N LEU A 109 -0.49 -14.61 -6.92
CA LEU A 109 0.62 -15.34 -6.32
C LEU A 109 1.90 -15.23 -7.16
N PRO A 110 2.91 -14.45 -6.74
CA PRO A 110 4.19 -14.40 -7.40
C PRO A 110 4.98 -15.70 -7.15
N SER A 111 5.10 -16.54 -8.18
CA SER A 111 5.64 -17.91 -8.03
C SER A 111 7.05 -18.12 -8.58
N LYS A 112 7.55 -17.20 -9.44
CA LYS A 112 8.83 -17.38 -10.14
C LYS A 112 9.74 -16.17 -9.97
N PHE A 113 10.87 -16.37 -9.29
CA PHE A 113 11.94 -15.37 -9.24
C PHE A 113 12.75 -15.41 -10.53
N ASN A 114 12.64 -14.36 -11.35
CA ASN A 114 13.47 -14.16 -12.52
C ASN A 114 14.26 -12.84 -12.39
N PRO A 115 15.51 -12.89 -11.89
CA PRO A 115 16.32 -11.68 -11.72
C PRO A 115 16.62 -11.00 -13.07
N GLY A 116 16.68 -11.74 -14.18
CA GLY A 116 16.93 -11.18 -15.50
C GLY A 116 15.83 -10.23 -15.96
N ILE A 117 14.56 -10.61 -15.74
CA ILE A 117 13.40 -9.76 -16.08
C ILE A 117 13.38 -8.51 -15.20
N ILE A 118 13.58 -8.66 -13.89
CA ILE A 118 13.60 -7.54 -12.95
C ILE A 118 14.72 -6.56 -13.30
N GLN A 119 15.93 -7.08 -13.58
CA GLN A 119 17.06 -6.24 -13.98
C GLN A 119 16.80 -5.53 -15.31
N SER A 120 16.15 -6.21 -16.27
CA SER A 120 15.78 -5.59 -17.55
C SER A 120 14.80 -4.43 -17.34
N ALA A 121 13.75 -4.63 -16.54
CA ALA A 121 12.80 -3.58 -16.21
C ALA A 121 13.46 -2.40 -15.47
N LEU A 122 14.33 -2.68 -14.50
CA LEU A 122 15.04 -1.64 -13.75
C LEU A 122 15.97 -0.79 -14.63
N LYS A 123 16.52 -1.35 -15.72
CA LYS A 123 17.39 -0.60 -16.66
C LYS A 123 16.61 0.42 -17.49
N GLU A 124 15.34 0.15 -17.78
CA GLU A 124 14.46 1.08 -18.51
C GLU A 124 14.10 2.31 -17.67
N LEU A 125 14.21 2.22 -16.34
CA LEU A 125 14.00 3.34 -15.42
C LEU A 125 15.22 4.28 -15.43
N SER A 126 15.24 5.19 -16.40
CA SER A 126 16.36 6.12 -16.62
C SER A 126 15.88 7.56 -16.77
N PRO A 127 16.73 8.57 -16.48
CA PRO A 127 16.39 9.97 -16.72
C PRO A 127 16.21 10.32 -18.20
N TYR A 128 16.63 9.43 -19.12
CA TYR A 128 16.50 9.64 -20.57
C TYR A 128 15.16 9.15 -21.14
N THR A 129 14.51 8.22 -20.44
CA THR A 129 13.25 7.58 -20.85
C THR A 129 12.04 8.14 -20.08
N VAL A 130 12.27 8.99 -19.09
CA VAL A 130 11.23 9.55 -18.21
C VAL A 130 10.35 10.59 -18.91
N ARG A 131 9.07 10.61 -18.53
CA ARG A 131 8.14 11.69 -18.80
C ARG A 131 7.59 12.16 -17.47
N ILE A 132 7.73 13.45 -17.17
CA ILE A 132 7.30 14.00 -15.88
C ILE A 132 6.06 14.85 -16.12
N PHE A 133 5.01 14.54 -15.35
CA PHE A 133 3.80 15.34 -15.28
C PHE A 133 3.85 16.14 -13.98
N TRP A 134 3.90 17.46 -14.09
CA TRP A 134 3.95 18.35 -12.95
C TRP A 134 2.65 19.15 -12.88
N GLU A 135 1.75 18.70 -12.02
CA GLU A 135 0.41 19.25 -11.87
C GLU A 135 0.36 20.20 -10.68
N SER A 136 -0.03 21.45 -10.91
CA SER A 136 -0.18 22.46 -9.85
C SER A 136 -1.09 23.59 -10.31
N THR A 137 -1.91 24.11 -9.39
CA THR A 137 -2.71 25.32 -9.62
C THR A 137 -1.85 26.58 -9.78
N LYS A 138 -0.59 26.57 -9.33
CA LYS A 138 0.36 27.68 -9.50
C LYS A 138 0.70 27.96 -10.97
N PHE A 139 0.40 27.03 -11.89
CA PHE A 139 0.62 27.20 -13.33
C PHE A 139 -0.52 27.90 -14.06
N GLU A 140 -1.60 28.26 -13.37
CA GLU A 140 -2.72 28.98 -13.98
C GLU A 140 -2.24 30.30 -14.63
N GLY A 141 -2.57 30.49 -15.91
CA GLY A 141 -2.14 31.63 -16.71
C GLY A 141 -0.73 31.54 -17.30
N PHE A 142 0.03 30.48 -16.99
CA PHE A 142 1.38 30.23 -17.52
C PHE A 142 1.43 29.09 -18.55
N THR A 143 0.28 28.54 -18.93
CA THR A 143 0.14 27.46 -19.91
C THR A 143 -0.10 27.98 -21.33
N ASP A 144 0.45 27.31 -22.35
CA ASP A 144 0.35 27.73 -23.76
C ASP A 144 -0.51 26.83 -24.66
N SER A 145 -0.94 25.68 -24.13
CA SER A 145 -1.66 24.64 -24.86
C SER A 145 -2.92 24.21 -24.11
N VAL A 146 -3.90 23.68 -24.84
CA VAL A 146 -5.17 23.20 -24.29
C VAL A 146 -5.52 21.85 -24.91
N GLU A 147 -5.81 20.86 -24.07
CA GLU A 147 -6.17 19.51 -24.50
C GLU A 147 -7.58 19.52 -25.15
N PRO A 148 -7.78 18.94 -26.35
CA PRO A 148 -9.02 19.09 -27.12
C PRO A 148 -10.31 18.58 -26.47
N TRP A 149 -10.26 17.53 -25.66
CA TRP A 149 -11.46 16.81 -25.19
C TRP A 149 -11.99 17.33 -23.86
N TYR A 150 -11.09 17.57 -22.90
CA TYR A 150 -11.42 18.02 -21.54
C TYR A 150 -11.09 19.49 -21.32
N GLY A 151 -10.38 20.14 -22.25
CA GLY A 151 -9.99 21.55 -22.10
C GLY A 151 -8.89 21.78 -21.07
N THR A 152 -8.13 20.74 -20.71
CA THR A 152 -7.04 20.84 -19.72
C THR A 152 -5.94 21.75 -20.26
N ALA A 153 -5.61 22.82 -19.53
CA ALA A 153 -4.53 23.73 -19.89
C ALA A 153 -3.17 23.13 -19.48
N TYR A 154 -2.18 23.18 -20.37
CA TYR A 154 -0.85 22.62 -20.14
C TYR A 154 0.23 23.32 -20.97
N THR A 155 1.49 23.05 -20.66
CA THR A 155 2.66 23.40 -21.48
C THR A 155 3.58 22.20 -21.55
N VAL A 156 4.27 22.02 -22.68
CA VAL A 156 5.29 20.99 -22.84
C VAL A 156 6.65 21.65 -22.92
N ALA A 157 7.49 21.38 -21.91
CA ALA A 157 8.89 21.75 -21.92
C ALA A 157 9.76 20.51 -22.13
N ARG A 158 10.81 20.65 -22.93
CA ARG A 158 11.85 19.63 -22.98
C ARG A 158 12.69 19.76 -21.72
N LEU A 159 12.91 18.66 -21.01
CA LEU A 159 13.93 18.62 -19.97
C LEU A 159 15.28 18.95 -20.64
N SER A 160 15.85 20.11 -20.32
CA SER A 160 17.23 20.43 -20.67
C SER A 160 18.15 19.35 -20.07
N GLY A 161 19.41 19.23 -20.53
CA GLY A 161 20.37 18.21 -20.05
C GLY A 161 20.66 18.22 -18.53
N SER A 162 19.96 19.06 -17.77
CA SER A 162 20.00 19.24 -16.32
C SER A 162 19.51 18.05 -15.51
N THR A 163 18.71 17.10 -16.01
CA THR A 163 18.26 15.97 -15.17
C THR A 163 19.43 15.12 -14.66
N VAL A 164 20.48 14.93 -15.47
CA VAL A 164 21.72 14.25 -15.03
C VAL A 164 22.48 15.11 -14.02
N GLU A 165 22.49 16.43 -14.23
CA GLU A 165 23.12 17.39 -13.30
C GLU A 165 22.39 17.41 -11.95
N TRP A 166 21.06 17.35 -11.94
CA TRP A 166 20.23 17.23 -10.74
C TRP A 166 20.56 15.96 -9.98
N VAL A 167 20.66 14.81 -10.66
CA VAL A 167 21.03 13.54 -10.02
C VAL A 167 22.43 13.60 -9.41
N ASN A 168 23.38 14.27 -10.06
CA ASN A 168 24.72 14.47 -9.52
C ASN A 168 24.75 15.48 -8.36
N ALA A 169 23.86 16.46 -8.37
CA ALA A 169 23.69 17.47 -7.31
C ALA A 169 22.80 17.00 -6.15
N ALA A 170 22.24 15.78 -6.23
CA ALA A 170 21.28 15.25 -5.27
C ALA A 170 21.85 15.29 -3.83
N PRO A 171 21.04 15.72 -2.83
CA PRO A 171 21.46 15.72 -1.43
C PRO A 171 22.04 14.38 -0.98
N GLN A 172 23.08 14.43 -0.14
CA GLN A 172 23.67 13.22 0.44
C GLN A 172 22.75 12.66 1.53
N GLU A 173 21.82 11.83 1.09
CA GLU A 173 20.87 11.10 1.93
C GLU A 173 21.32 9.65 2.13
N ASP A 174 21.04 9.10 3.32
CA ASP A 174 21.30 7.70 3.67
C ASP A 174 20.16 6.80 3.15
N LEU A 175 20.14 6.61 1.84
CA LEU A 175 19.18 5.74 1.16
C LEU A 175 19.60 4.28 1.29
N HIS A 176 18.69 3.44 1.77
CA HIS A 176 18.89 2.01 1.94
C HIS A 176 17.68 1.23 1.41
N LEU A 177 17.91 -0.05 1.10
CA LEU A 177 16.82 -1.00 0.89
C LEU A 177 16.02 -1.18 2.19
N PRO A 178 14.73 -1.52 2.12
CA PRO A 178 13.95 -1.80 3.31
C PRO A 178 14.59 -2.94 4.13
N SER A 179 14.45 -2.86 5.45
CA SER A 179 14.72 -4.01 6.31
C SER A 179 13.63 -5.07 6.15
N PRO A 180 13.93 -6.36 6.41
CA PRO A 180 12.92 -7.42 6.40
C PRO A 180 11.68 -7.09 7.23
N ASN A 181 10.50 -7.43 6.71
CA ASN A 181 9.23 -7.12 7.34
C ASN A 181 8.88 -8.15 8.43
N VAL A 182 9.06 -7.76 9.69
CA VAL A 182 8.75 -8.60 10.86
C VAL A 182 7.25 -8.79 11.13
N PHE A 183 6.37 -8.09 10.41
CA PHE A 183 4.92 -8.16 10.59
C PHE A 183 4.21 -9.15 9.66
N ILE A 184 4.95 -9.86 8.79
CA ILE A 184 4.37 -10.94 7.99
C ILE A 184 3.97 -12.07 8.94
N PRO A 185 2.68 -12.45 8.99
CA PRO A 185 2.22 -13.45 9.94
C PRO A 185 2.75 -14.84 9.57
N THR A 186 3.29 -15.54 10.57
CA THR A 186 3.84 -16.90 10.42
C THR A 186 2.94 -17.97 11.03
N ASP A 187 2.16 -17.62 12.05
CA ASP A 187 1.17 -18.50 12.66
C ASP A 187 -0.24 -17.95 12.42
N LEU A 188 -0.99 -18.68 11.61
CA LEU A 188 -2.38 -18.39 11.26
C LEU A 188 -3.32 -19.48 11.79
N SER A 189 -2.85 -20.30 12.74
CA SER A 189 -3.66 -21.33 13.37
C SER A 189 -4.84 -20.71 14.13
N LEU A 190 -6.00 -21.36 14.04
CA LEU A 190 -7.19 -20.91 14.76
C LEU A 190 -7.04 -21.23 16.24
N LYS A 191 -7.12 -20.19 17.08
CA LYS A 191 -7.20 -20.38 18.53
C LYS A 191 -8.54 -21.00 18.88
N THR A 192 -8.51 -22.08 19.65
CA THR A 192 -9.71 -22.65 20.27
C THR A 192 -10.16 -21.73 21.40
N VAL A 193 -11.40 -21.23 21.31
CA VAL A 193 -11.99 -20.46 22.41
C VAL A 193 -12.62 -21.46 23.38
N PRO A 194 -12.18 -21.54 24.64
CA PRO A 194 -12.91 -22.31 25.65
C PRO A 194 -14.26 -21.63 25.92
N ASP A 195 -15.34 -22.41 26.03
CA ASP A 195 -16.75 -21.98 26.12
C ASP A 195 -17.13 -21.13 27.36
N GLN A 196 -16.19 -20.47 28.04
CA GLN A 196 -16.46 -19.71 29.27
C GLN A 196 -16.18 -18.22 29.12
N VAL A 197 -17.25 -17.46 28.89
CA VAL A 197 -17.28 -16.01 29.08
C VAL A 197 -17.54 -15.73 30.57
N THR A 198 -16.58 -15.12 31.26
CA THR A 198 -16.75 -14.65 32.65
C THR A 198 -16.84 -13.12 32.68
N VAL A 199 -17.91 -12.60 33.27
CA VAL A 199 -18.16 -11.16 33.45
C VAL A 199 -17.87 -10.81 34.91
N VAL A 200 -17.02 -9.82 35.19
CA VAL A 200 -16.66 -9.41 36.56
C VAL A 200 -16.81 -7.89 36.75
N GLY A 201 -17.53 -7.48 37.80
CA GLY A 201 -17.72 -6.07 38.22
C GLY A 201 -19.10 -5.76 38.83
N TYR A 202 -19.21 -4.67 39.61
CA TYR A 202 -20.45 -4.23 40.27
C TYR A 202 -20.90 -2.83 39.82
N ASN A 203 -22.01 -2.73 39.07
CA ASN A 203 -22.86 -1.53 39.03
C ASN A 203 -24.28 -1.88 38.56
N HIS A 204 -25.30 -1.40 39.28
CA HIS A 204 -26.72 -1.66 39.00
C HIS A 204 -27.23 -0.99 37.71
N LYS A 205 -26.50 0.02 37.17
CA LYS A 205 -26.79 0.64 35.86
C LYS A 205 -25.93 0.09 34.70
N LEU A 206 -24.99 -0.82 34.99
CA LEU A 206 -24.22 -1.61 34.01
C LEU A 206 -24.87 -2.97 33.71
N LYS A 207 -26.11 -3.22 34.11
CA LYS A 207 -26.81 -4.45 33.70
C LYS A 207 -27.31 -4.32 32.27
N ILE A 208 -28.07 -3.28 31.95
CA ILE A 208 -28.84 -3.29 30.69
C ILE A 208 -27.95 -3.20 29.44
N LEU A 209 -26.97 -2.29 29.38
CA LEU A 209 -26.15 -2.13 28.16
C LEU A 209 -25.20 -3.32 27.94
N PRO A 210 -24.42 -3.74 28.96
CA PRO A 210 -23.61 -4.95 28.89
C PRO A 210 -24.46 -6.21 28.72
N ASP A 211 -25.58 -6.39 29.41
CA ASP A 211 -26.46 -7.56 29.21
C ASP A 211 -27.03 -7.58 27.79
N THR A 212 -27.36 -6.43 27.18
CA THR A 212 -27.87 -6.39 25.80
C THR A 212 -26.75 -6.64 24.78
N VAL A 213 -25.55 -6.10 25.01
CA VAL A 213 -24.36 -6.30 24.17
C VAL A 213 -23.83 -7.73 24.31
N ILE A 214 -23.77 -8.26 25.54
CA ILE A 214 -23.42 -9.64 25.87
C ILE A 214 -24.49 -10.60 25.40
N GLN A 215 -25.79 -10.30 25.50
CA GLN A 215 -26.81 -11.11 24.83
C GLN A 215 -26.61 -11.09 23.32
N ARG A 216 -26.39 -9.92 22.71
CA ARG A 216 -26.15 -9.86 21.27
C ARG A 216 -24.88 -10.59 20.85
N ILE A 217 -23.81 -10.60 21.64
CA ILE A 217 -22.55 -11.33 21.39
C ILE A 217 -22.69 -12.82 21.74
N ALA A 218 -23.35 -13.18 22.84
CA ALA A 218 -23.57 -14.55 23.27
C ALA A 218 -24.56 -15.30 22.38
N TYR A 219 -25.53 -14.58 21.79
CA TYR A 219 -26.40 -15.05 20.73
C TYR A 219 -25.90 -14.63 19.34
N PHE A 220 -24.69 -14.06 19.23
CA PHE A 220 -24.06 -13.85 17.93
C PHE A 220 -23.60 -15.19 17.42
N GLU A 221 -24.52 -15.90 16.75
CA GLU A 221 -24.16 -17.08 16.00
C GLU A 221 -23.35 -16.65 14.78
N VAL A 222 -22.03 -16.77 14.89
CA VAL A 222 -21.19 -16.90 13.71
C VAL A 222 -21.67 -18.14 12.98
N LYS A 223 -22.47 -17.96 11.94
CA LYS A 223 -22.87 -19.08 11.07
C LYS A 223 -21.58 -19.67 10.50
N PRO A 224 -21.15 -20.87 10.93
CA PRO A 224 -19.84 -21.40 10.54
C PRO A 224 -19.77 -21.66 9.03
N GLU A 225 -20.94 -21.94 8.43
CA GLU A 225 -21.14 -22.04 6.98
C GLU A 225 -20.89 -20.73 6.23
N ARG A 226 -20.87 -19.59 6.93
CA ARG A 226 -20.75 -18.26 6.34
C ARG A 226 -19.32 -17.72 6.38
N PHE A 227 -18.56 -18.02 7.43
CA PHE A 227 -17.16 -17.59 7.60
C PHE A 227 -16.36 -18.65 8.38
N THR A 228 -15.42 -19.32 7.72
CA THR A 228 -14.50 -20.32 8.32
C THR A 228 -13.25 -19.68 8.92
N VAL A 229 -12.96 -18.43 8.56
CA VAL A 229 -11.85 -17.62 9.08
C VAL A 229 -12.46 -16.38 9.75
N ILE A 230 -12.09 -16.13 11.01
CA ILE A 230 -12.46 -14.90 11.72
C ILE A 230 -11.21 -14.05 11.86
N LYS A 231 -11.13 -12.95 11.10
CA LYS A 231 -10.16 -11.89 11.34
C LYS A 231 -10.71 -10.95 12.41
N VAL A 232 -9.92 -10.67 13.44
CA VAL A 232 -10.33 -9.72 14.49
C VAL A 232 -10.20 -8.30 13.94
N CYS A 233 -11.34 -7.63 13.77
CA CYS A 233 -11.41 -6.23 13.38
C CYS A 233 -11.49 -5.36 14.64
N GLU A 234 -10.36 -4.81 15.08
CA GLU A 234 -10.27 -4.07 16.35
C GLU A 234 -10.97 -2.70 16.33
N SER A 235 -11.36 -2.21 15.15
CA SER A 235 -12.13 -0.96 15.01
C SER A 235 -13.55 -1.04 15.59
N TYR A 236 -14.12 -2.24 15.74
CA TYR A 236 -15.35 -2.45 16.50
C TYR A 236 -15.12 -2.69 18.01
N CYS A 237 -13.90 -3.06 18.42
CA CYS A 237 -13.55 -3.24 19.83
C CYS A 237 -13.28 -1.93 20.57
N GLN A 238 -13.03 -0.82 19.86
CA GLN A 238 -12.76 0.48 20.49
C GLN A 238 -13.99 1.20 21.06
N ILE A 239 -15.22 0.71 20.84
CA ILE A 239 -16.42 1.33 21.43
C ILE A 239 -16.50 1.15 22.96
N PHE A 240 -15.60 0.41 23.61
CA PHE A 240 -15.71 0.14 25.05
C PHE A 240 -14.45 0.34 25.92
N LEU A 241 -13.42 1.06 25.47
CA LEU A 241 -12.22 1.30 26.31
C LEU A 241 -11.84 2.76 26.57
N LYS A 242 -12.69 3.74 26.19
CA LYS A 242 -12.38 5.18 26.38
C LYS A 242 -13.16 5.90 27.50
N THR A 243 -13.55 5.19 28.57
CA THR A 243 -14.15 5.82 29.76
C THR A 243 -13.50 5.38 31.08
N ILE A 244 -12.19 5.16 31.10
CA ILE A 244 -11.42 5.07 32.35
C ILE A 244 -10.13 5.89 32.22
N SER A 245 -10.29 7.22 32.25
CA SER A 245 -9.20 8.13 32.63
C SER A 245 -9.82 9.36 33.27
N ARG A 246 -10.09 9.24 34.58
CA ARG A 246 -10.03 10.33 35.58
C ARG A 246 -10.38 9.74 36.94
N SER A 247 -9.38 9.18 37.60
CA SER A 247 -8.99 9.51 38.99
C SER A 247 -8.19 8.37 39.61
N ASN A 248 -6.97 8.72 40.02
CA ASN A 248 -6.16 8.13 41.09
C ASN A 248 -5.32 6.87 40.78
N SER A 249 -4.07 7.16 40.40
CA SER A 249 -2.82 6.74 41.08
C SER A 249 -2.65 5.26 41.43
N PHE A 250 -1.67 4.58 40.81
CA PHE A 250 -0.31 4.40 41.36
C PHE A 250 0.57 3.46 40.48
N ILE A 251 1.81 3.91 40.28
CA ILE A 251 3.10 3.20 40.09
C ILE A 251 3.33 2.37 38.82
N CYS A 252 4.12 3.00 37.94
CA CYS A 252 5.00 2.36 36.98
C CYS A 252 6.35 2.05 37.67
N SER A 253 6.93 0.88 37.43
CA SER A 253 8.36 0.62 37.65
C SER A 253 8.84 -0.47 36.69
N ILE A 254 9.63 -0.01 35.71
CA ILE A 254 10.66 -0.65 34.84
C ILE A 254 10.46 -2.13 34.48
#